data_AF-D2TWG1-F1
#
_entry.id   AF-D2TWG1-F1
#
_cell.length_a   1.000
_cell.length_b   1.000
_cell.length_c   1.000
_cell.angle_alpha   90.00
_cell.angle_beta   90.00
_cell.angle_gamma   90.00
#
_symmetry.space_group_name_H-M   'P 1'
#
loop_
_entity.id
_entity.type
_entity.pdbx_description
1 polymer ?
#
loop_
_entity_poly.entity_id
_entity_poly.type
_entity_poly.pdbx_seq_one_letter_code
_entity_poly.pdbx_strand_id
1 'polypeptide(L)' 'MIETEQARREGLRWVLLQVVNKARPYPANDRLLWDVGHSLYPDMTMLELQKELLFLEGLRLVRLTRPPARPR' A
#
# COMPACT_ATOMS: atom_id res chain seq x y z
N MET A 1 15.43 -16.01 10.80
CA MET A 1 15.16 -14.58 11.06
C MET A 1 13.74 -14.28 10.61
N ILE A 2 12.75 -14.48 11.48
CA ILE A 2 11.32 -14.23 11.21
C ILE A 2 10.96 -12.77 11.53
N GLU A 3 11.67 -12.18 12.50
CA GLU A 3 11.45 -10.84 13.05
C GLU A 3 11.69 -9.74 12.00
N THR A 4 12.69 -9.90 11.13
CA THR A 4 13.04 -8.90 10.10
C THR A 4 11.96 -8.76 9.03
N GLU A 5 11.41 -9.88 8.54
CA GLU A 5 10.38 -9.87 7.51
C GLU A 5 9.03 -9.38 8.03
N GLN A 6 8.71 -9.69 9.29
CA GLN A 6 7.51 -9.15 9.93
C GLN A 6 7.63 -7.64 10.13
N ALA A 7 8.75 -7.17 10.69
CA ALA A 7 9.02 -5.74 10.87
C ALA A 7 8.95 -4.97 9.55
N ARG A 8 9.47 -5.57 8.46
CA ARG A 8 9.39 -4.99 7.11
C ARG A 8 7.95 -4.76 6.66
N ARG A 9 7.09 -5.80 6.76
CA ARG A 9 5.67 -5.71 6.37
C ARG A 9 4.90 -4.69 7.19
N GLU A 10 5.09 -4.70 8.51
CA GLU A 10 4.41 -3.76 9.41
C GLU A 10 4.89 -2.33 9.18
N GLY A 11 6.20 -2.13 8.97
CA GLY A 11 6.77 -0.84 8.60
C GLY A 11 6.23 -0.33 7.27
N LEU A 12 6.13 -1.18 6.25
CA LEU A 12 5.53 -0.81 4.96
C LEU A 12 4.07 -0.36 5.12
N ARG A 13 3.25 -1.14 5.83
CA ARG A 13 1.84 -0.78 6.11
C ARG A 13 1.71 0.56 6.81
N TRP A 14 2.56 0.79 7.83
CA TRP A 14 2.57 2.05 8.55
C TRP A 14 2.85 3.22 7.62
N VAL A 15 3.87 3.12 6.77
CA VAL A 15 4.23 4.17 5.81
C VAL A 15 3.11 4.41 4.81
N LEU A 16 2.49 3.37 4.27
CA LEU A 16 1.35 3.50 3.33
C LEU A 16 0.19 4.29 3.96
N LEU A 17 -0.16 4.00 5.22
CA LEU A 17 -1.18 4.76 5.94
C LEU A 17 -0.80 6.22 6.13
N GLN A 18 0.47 6.50 6.45
CA GLN A 18 0.96 7.87 6.59
C GLN A 18 0.87 8.64 5.27
N VAL A 19 1.23 8.03 4.14
CA VAL A 19 1.13 8.66 2.81
C VAL A 19 -0.32 8.96 2.46
N VAL A 20 -1.22 7.98 2.62
CA VAL A 20 -2.66 8.17 2.36
C VAL A 20 -3.26 9.24 3.26
N ASN A 21 -2.86 9.29 4.54
CA ASN A 21 -3.34 10.32 5.46
C ASN A 21 -2.87 11.72 5.05
N LYS A 22 -1.61 11.86 4.61
CA LYS A 22 -1.04 13.13 4.12
C LYS A 22 -1.59 13.56 2.77
N ALA A 23 -2.04 12.62 1.93
CA ALA A 23 -2.63 12.91 0.63
C ALA A 23 -4.05 13.52 0.72
N ARG A 24 -4.69 13.46 1.90
CA ARG A 24 -6.04 14.00 2.10
C ARG A 24 -6.12 15.49 1.71
N PRO A 25 -7.22 15.93 1.08
CA PRO A 25 -8.46 15.18 0.81
C PRO A 25 -8.42 14.32 -0.46
N TYR A 26 -7.30 14.27 -1.18
CA TYR A 26 -7.19 13.60 -2.46
C TYR A 26 -6.81 12.11 -2.32
N PRO A 27 -7.26 11.25 -3.25
CA PRO A 27 -6.82 9.86 -3.28
C PRO A 27 -5.35 9.77 -3.67
N ALA A 28 -4.59 8.92 -2.96
CA ALA A 28 -3.27 8.52 -3.39
C ALA A 28 -3.39 7.45 -4.49
N ASN A 29 -2.55 7.54 -5.52
CA ASN A 29 -2.48 6.52 -6.58
C ASN A 29 -1.39 5.47 -6.27
N ASP A 30 -1.51 4.30 -6.89
CA ASP A 30 -0.58 3.18 -6.67
C ASP A 30 0.86 3.54 -7.03
N ARG A 31 1.09 4.40 -8.03
CA ARG A 31 2.44 4.83 -8.44
C ARG A 31 3.14 5.59 -7.31
N LEU A 32 2.45 6.56 -6.70
CA LEU A 32 2.96 7.34 -5.56
C LEU A 32 3.25 6.43 -4.37
N LEU A 33 2.33 5.51 -4.06
CA LEU A 33 2.50 4.57 -2.95
C LEU A 33 3.67 3.60 -3.19
N TRP A 34 3.83 3.15 -4.44
CA TRP A 34 4.97 2.32 -4.85
C TRP A 34 6.28 3.09 -4.77
N ASP A 35 6.35 4.32 -5.28
CA ASP A 35 7.58 5.13 -5.24
C ASP A 35 8.05 5.37 -3.80
N VAL A 36 7.12 5.65 -2.87
CA VAL A 36 7.45 5.79 -1.45
C VAL A 36 7.89 4.46 -0.84
N GLY A 37 7.14 3.37 -1.07
CA GLY A 37 7.49 2.05 -0.54
C GLY A 37 8.84 1.55 -1.05
N HIS A 38 9.10 1.72 -2.34
CA HIS A 38 10.34 1.33 -3.01
C HIS A 38 11.55 2.13 -2.55
N SER A 39 11.35 3.40 -2.14
CA SER A 39 12.43 4.20 -1.53
C SER A 39 12.93 3.65 -0.19
N LEU A 40 12.09 2.90 0.53
CA LEU A 40 12.42 2.25 1.80
C LEU A 40 12.86 0.80 1.60
N TYR A 41 12.20 0.11 0.68
CA TYR A 41 12.42 -1.31 0.38
C TYR A 41 12.60 -1.48 -1.14
N PRO A 42 13.84 -1.39 -1.65
CA PRO A 42 14.13 -1.41 -3.09
C PRO A 42 13.74 -2.71 -3.81
N ASP A 43 13.50 -3.79 -3.07
CA ASP A 43 13.02 -5.07 -3.58
C ASP A 43 11.48 -5.16 -3.66
N MET A 44 10.77 -4.13 -3.18
CA MET A 44 9.32 -4.11 -3.14
C MET A 44 8.71 -4.14 -4.54
N THR A 45 7.87 -5.16 -4.75
CA THR A 45 7.15 -5.33 -6.02
C THR A 45 5.79 -4.66 -5.98
N MET A 46 5.23 -4.36 -7.17
CA MET A 46 3.86 -3.85 -7.28
C MET A 46 2.82 -4.87 -6.74
N LEU A 47 3.08 -6.16 -6.90
CA LEU A 47 2.21 -7.21 -6.36
C LEU A 47 2.18 -7.19 -4.84
N GLU A 48 3.33 -6.95 -4.20
CA GLU A 48 3.40 -6.81 -2.75
C GLU A 48 2.63 -5.57 -2.28
N LEU A 49 2.78 -4.42 -2.95
CA LEU A 49 1.98 -3.23 -2.66
C LEU A 49 0.48 -3.55 -2.64
N GLN A 50 0.00 -4.19 -3.69
CA GLN A 50 -1.42 -4.52 -3.84
C GLN A 50 -1.90 -5.46 -2.74
N LYS A 51 -1.09 -6.45 -2.33
CA LYS A 51 -1.42 -7.35 -1.22
C LYS A 51 -1.55 -6.59 0.10
N GLU A 52 -0.61 -5.68 0.38
CA GLU A 52 -0.64 -4.90 1.61
C GLU A 52 -1.80 -3.89 1.63
N LEU A 53 -2.14 -3.30 0.49
CA LEU A 53 -3.31 -2.45 0.34
C LEU A 53 -4.63 -3.21 0.55
N LEU A 54 -4.74 -4.43 0.02
CA LEU A 54 -5.89 -5.32 0.26
C LEU A 54 -6.01 -5.70 1.74
N PHE A 55 -4.89 -5.95 2.42
CA PHE A 55 -4.88 -6.21 3.85
C PHE A 55 -5.40 -5.00 4.64
N LEU A 56 -4.92 -3.80 4.33
CA LEU A 56 -5.38 -2.56 4.96
C LEU A 56 -6.85 -2.23 4.67
N GLU A 57 -7.33 -2.56 3.46
CA GLU A 57 -8.76 -2.48 3.10
C GLU A 57 -9.60 -3.46 3.95
N GLY A 58 -9.11 -4.68 4.17
CA GLY A 58 -9.75 -5.66 5.05
C GLY A 58 -9.91 -5.17 6.49
N LEU A 59 -8.97 -4.35 6.97
CA LEU A 59 -9.03 -3.67 8.28
C LEU A 59 -9.83 -2.36 8.25
N ARG A 60 -10.39 -1.97 7.10
CA ARG A 60 -11.14 -0.71 6.89
C ARG A 60 -10.33 0.56 7.17
N LEU A 61 -9.00 0.49 7.04
CA LEU A 61 -8.11 1.64 7.24
C LEU A 61 -7.94 2.47 5.96
N VAL A 62 -8.15 1.84 4.81
CA VAL A 62 -8.14 2.48 3.48
C VAL A 62 -9.34 1.99 2.67
N ARG A 63 -9.67 2.72 1.61
CA ARG A 63 -10.68 2.31 0.62
C ARG A 63 -10.02 2.28 -0.75
N LEU A 64 -10.06 1.15 -1.43
CA LEU A 64 -9.49 1.04 -2.77
C LEU A 64 -10.55 1.36 -3.82
N THR A 65 -10.22 2.25 -4.76
CA THR A 65 -11.04 2.52 -5.93
C THR A 65 -10.64 1.53 -7.01
N ARG A 66 -11.50 0.56 -7.30
CA ARG A 66 -11.28 -0.39 -8.40
C ARG A 66 -11.91 0.17 -9.67
N PRO A 67 -11.21 0.16 -10.82
CA PRO A 67 -11.84 0.55 -12.08
C PRO A 67 -13.07 -0.34 -12.33
N PRO A 68 -14.14 0.21 -12.95
CA PRO A 68 -15.32 -0.57 -13.25
C PRO A 68 -14.91 -1.78 -14.11
N ALA A 69 -15.39 -2.97 -13.73
CA ALA A 69 -15.19 -4.16 -14.56
C ALA A 69 -15.74 -3.85 -15.96
N ARG A 70 -14.87 -3.85 -16.97
CA ARG A 70 -15.29 -3.64 -18.36
C ARG A 70 -16.35 -4.71 -18.68
N PRO A 71 -17.57 -4.34 -19.12
CA PRO A 71 -18.54 -5.33 -19.58
C PRO A 71 -17.93 -6.06 -20.78
N ARG A 72 -17.99 -7.40 -20.74
CA ARG A 72 -17.55 -8.27 -21.84
C ARG A 72 -18.47 -8.12 -23.04
#